data_AF-A0A6A3PUN8-F1
#
_entry.id   AF-A0A6A3PUN8-F1
#
_cell.length_a   1.000
_cell.length_b   1.000
_cell.length_c   1.000
_cell.angle_alpha   90.00
_cell.angle_beta   90.00
_cell.angle_gamma   90.00
#
_symmetry.space_group_name_H-M   'P 1'
#
loop_
_entity.id
_entity.type
_entity.pdbx_description
1 polymer ?
#
loop_
_entity_poly.entity_id
_entity_poly.type
_entity_poly.pdbx_seq_one_letter_code
_entity_poly.pdbx_strand_id
1 'polypeptide(L)'
;MKLLSTAPIRRAVSRGDLNVVKWFHQNYFELCERDLLQLAVRSGRMDVTRWLSEHGYEINTLELVVVAVETDNVTLVRWLIENGPALDVSTAAILARNEEYMEAMWWVPEPERVQLVLEAMRDENHNLLWWLLMRTRFQEKISHIAISGAIDEANASMREWLLENIDNDEVCRWCFPRNGLTSSNEGSAS
;
A
#
# COMPACT_ATOMS: atom_id res chain seq x y z
N MET A 1 11.26 37.76 7.98
CA MET A 1 11.10 38.07 9.42
C MET A 1 10.96 36.74 10.15
N LYS A 2 11.75 36.42 11.18
CA LYS A 2 11.58 35.16 11.92
C LYS A 2 10.39 35.28 12.88
N LEU A 3 9.47 34.31 12.88
CA LEU A 3 8.40 34.26 13.87
C LEU A 3 9.00 34.11 15.27
N LEU A 4 8.54 34.92 16.23
CA LEU A 4 8.90 34.77 17.65
C LEU A 4 8.30 33.48 18.27
N SER A 5 7.29 32.90 17.60
CA SER A 5 6.68 31.62 17.95
C SER A 5 5.98 31.02 16.72
N THR A 6 6.12 29.71 16.51
CA THR A 6 5.40 28.97 15.45
C THR A 6 4.01 28.50 15.88
N ALA A 7 3.63 28.71 17.15
CA ALA A 7 2.32 28.31 17.68
C ALA A 7 1.11 28.86 16.88
N PRO A 8 1.12 30.12 16.38
CA PRO A 8 0.00 30.64 15.60
C PRO A 8 -0.23 29.88 14.29
N ILE A 9 0.83 29.63 13.51
CA ILE A 9 0.70 28.90 12.25
C ILE A 9 0.38 27.42 12.49
N ARG A 10 0.99 26.78 13.50
CA ARG A 10 0.67 25.39 13.86
C ARG A 10 -0.81 25.24 14.23
N ARG A 11 -1.39 26.22 14.93
CA ARG A 11 -2.83 26.24 15.23
C ARG A 11 -3.69 26.42 13.98
N ALA A 12 -3.29 27.28 13.05
CA ALA A 12 -3.99 27.43 11.77
C ALA A 12 -3.95 26.13 10.96
N VAL A 13 -2.79 25.49 10.89
CA VAL A 13 -2.60 24.19 10.23
C VAL A 13 -3.48 23.11 10.87
N SER A 14 -3.46 22.96 12.20
CA SER A 14 -4.25 21.91 12.87
C SER A 14 -5.77 22.13 12.76
N ARG A 15 -6.21 23.38 12.59
CA ARG A 15 -7.61 23.74 12.34
C ARG A 15 -8.04 23.57 10.88
N GLY A 16 -7.10 23.54 9.94
CA GLY A 16 -7.40 23.56 8.52
C GLY A 16 -7.64 24.96 7.96
N ASP A 17 -7.18 26.02 8.65
CA ASP A 17 -7.39 27.42 8.29
C ASP A 17 -6.46 27.83 7.12
N LEU A 18 -6.71 27.30 5.92
CA LEU A 18 -5.86 27.47 4.74
C LEU A 18 -5.56 28.93 4.40
N ASN A 19 -6.53 29.84 4.57
CA ASN A 19 -6.34 31.27 4.31
C ASN A 19 -5.29 31.88 5.24
N VAL A 20 -5.26 31.47 6.51
CA VAL A 20 -4.28 31.93 7.49
C VAL A 20 -2.91 31.33 7.18
N VAL A 21 -2.84 30.06 6.79
CA VAL A 21 -1.60 29.40 6.35
C VAL A 21 -0.98 30.13 5.14
N LYS A 22 -1.79 30.43 4.11
CA LYS A 22 -1.38 31.21 2.93
C LYS A 22 -0.87 32.59 3.32
N TRP A 23 -1.56 33.28 4.25
CA TRP A 23 -1.13 34.58 4.74
C TRP A 23 0.24 34.52 5.42
N PHE A 24 0.50 33.52 6.26
CA PHE A 24 1.83 33.34 6.86
C PHE A 24 2.91 33.10 5.81
N HIS A 25 2.64 32.26 4.80
CA HIS A 25 3.62 31.99 3.74
C HIS A 25 3.95 33.24 2.90
N GLN A 26 2.95 34.02 2.50
CA GLN A 26 3.14 35.24 1.71
C GLN A 26 3.94 36.34 2.43
N ASN A 27 3.92 36.35 3.78
CA ASN A 27 4.66 37.30 4.58
C ASN A 27 6.11 36.86 4.88
N TYR A 28 6.64 35.91 4.10
CA TYR A 28 8.02 35.40 4.17
C TYR A 28 8.46 35.03 5.59
N PHE A 29 7.55 34.45 6.36
CA PHE A 29 7.95 33.73 7.55
C PHE A 29 8.71 32.49 7.08
N GLU A 30 9.95 32.32 7.54
CA GLU A 30 10.69 31.08 7.33
C GLU A 30 9.91 29.95 8.03
N LEU A 31 9.05 29.29 7.26
CA LEU A 31 8.28 28.14 7.72
C LEU A 31 9.19 26.90 7.65
N CYS A 32 10.34 26.95 8.33
CA CYS A 32 11.37 25.89 8.35
C CYS A 32 10.94 24.62 9.13
N GLU A 33 9.65 24.46 9.42
CA GLU A 33 9.14 23.29 10.13
C GLU A 33 8.63 22.26 9.12
N ARG A 34 9.46 21.25 8.79
CA ARG A 34 9.00 20.03 8.10
C ARG A 34 7.78 19.41 8.80
N ASP A 35 7.68 19.62 10.11
CA ASP A 35 6.57 19.18 10.96
C ASP A 35 5.21 19.80 10.61
N LEU A 36 5.13 20.87 9.80
CA LEU A 36 3.83 21.44 9.41
C LEU A 36 3.03 20.50 8.51
N LEU A 37 3.69 19.81 7.57
CA LEU A 37 3.04 18.81 6.73
C LEU A 37 2.55 17.64 7.59
N GLN A 38 3.41 17.13 8.48
CA GLN A 38 3.03 16.06 9.40
C GLN A 38 1.86 16.48 10.32
N LEU A 39 1.85 17.72 10.80
CA LEU A 39 0.76 18.26 11.60
C LEU A 39 -0.55 18.37 10.81
N ALA A 40 -0.50 18.82 9.56
CA ALA A 40 -1.65 18.89 8.67
C ALA A 40 -2.23 17.48 8.45
N VAL A 41 -1.35 16.51 8.16
CA VAL A 41 -1.71 15.10 7.97
C VAL A 41 -2.32 14.51 9.23
N ARG A 42 -1.66 14.63 10.39
CA ARG A 42 -2.17 14.15 11.69
C ARG A 42 -3.51 14.80 12.09
N SER A 43 -3.76 16.01 11.60
CA SER A 43 -5.02 16.73 11.86
C SER A 43 -6.09 16.45 10.80
N GLY A 44 -5.83 15.56 9.83
CA GLY A 44 -6.75 15.19 8.75
C GLY A 44 -7.06 16.33 7.76
N ARG A 45 -6.21 17.36 7.68
CA ARG A 45 -6.49 18.61 6.95
C ARG A 45 -6.03 18.54 5.50
N MET A 46 -6.81 17.85 4.67
CA MET A 46 -6.52 17.63 3.24
C MET A 46 -6.13 18.89 2.46
N ASP A 47 -6.91 19.97 2.59
CA ASP A 47 -6.65 21.21 1.82
C ASP A 47 -5.34 21.88 2.21
N VAL A 48 -4.97 21.82 3.50
CA VAL A 48 -3.70 22.35 4.00
C VAL A 48 -2.55 21.44 3.59
N THR A 49 -2.71 20.12 3.68
CA THR A 49 -1.71 19.14 3.25
C THR A 49 -1.36 19.32 1.76
N ARG A 50 -2.36 19.42 0.89
CA ARG A 50 -2.15 19.63 -0.55
C ARG A 50 -1.41 20.93 -0.81
N TRP A 51 -1.88 22.02 -0.19
CA TRP A 51 -1.26 23.32 -0.39
C TRP A 51 0.19 23.34 0.09
N LEU A 52 0.51 22.73 1.23
CA LEU A 52 1.88 22.61 1.71
C LEU A 52 2.74 21.83 0.70
N SER A 53 2.27 20.70 0.18
CA SER A 53 3.01 19.93 -0.82
C SER A 53 3.31 20.72 -2.09
N GLU A 54 2.34 21.49 -2.60
CA GLU A 54 2.52 22.39 -3.75
C GLU A 54 3.56 23.50 -3.51
N HIS A 55 3.85 23.82 -2.24
CA HIS A 55 4.76 24.90 -1.84
C HIS A 55 6.10 24.38 -1.28
N GLY A 56 6.50 23.17 -1.68
CA GLY A 56 7.84 22.62 -1.41
C GLY A 56 7.96 21.79 -0.13
N TYR A 57 6.84 21.45 0.52
CA TYR A 57 6.85 20.48 1.62
C TYR A 57 6.75 19.06 1.05
N GLU A 58 7.89 18.42 0.85
CA GLU A 58 7.98 17.10 0.24
C GLU A 58 7.34 16.00 1.11
N ILE A 59 6.59 15.10 0.46
CA ILE A 59 6.11 13.85 1.04
C ILE A 59 7.20 12.80 0.80
N ASN A 60 8.12 12.66 1.75
CA ASN A 60 9.32 11.81 1.58
C ASN A 60 9.34 10.60 2.51
N THR A 61 8.27 10.36 3.28
CA THR A 61 8.20 9.28 4.26
C THR A 61 6.83 8.61 4.26
N LEU A 62 6.83 7.28 4.36
CA LEU A 62 5.63 6.46 4.54
C LEU A 62 5.01 6.62 5.95
N GLU A 63 5.74 7.20 6.90
CA GLU A 63 5.19 7.54 8.22
C GLU A 63 3.96 8.45 8.11
N LEU A 64 3.91 9.33 7.11
CA LEU A 64 2.73 10.18 6.86
C LEU A 64 1.50 9.35 6.47
N VAL A 65 1.67 8.27 5.72
CA VAL A 65 0.57 7.37 5.35
C VAL A 65 0.03 6.67 6.59
N VAL A 66 0.92 6.14 7.45
CA VAL A 66 0.53 5.50 8.72
C VAL A 66 -0.21 6.47 9.63
N VAL A 67 0.29 7.70 9.79
CA VAL A 67 -0.39 8.73 10.59
C VAL A 67 -1.74 9.12 9.99
N ALA A 68 -1.87 9.16 8.67
CA ALA A 68 -3.14 9.50 8.01
C ALA A 68 -4.22 8.45 8.24
N VAL A 69 -3.86 7.17 8.36
CA VAL A 69 -4.79 6.07 8.68
C VAL A 69 -5.50 6.32 10.01
N GLU A 70 -4.82 6.91 10.99
CA GLU A 70 -5.41 7.26 12.30
C GLU A 70 -6.46 8.37 12.23
N THR A 71 -6.54 9.10 11.11
CA THR A 71 -7.47 10.23 10.92
C THR A 71 -8.79 9.82 10.28
N ASP A 72 -8.94 8.56 9.88
CA ASP A 72 -10.12 8.01 9.17
C ASP A 72 -10.47 8.78 7.89
N ASN A 73 -9.46 9.41 7.28
CA ASN A 73 -9.62 10.20 6.06
C ASN A 73 -9.06 9.43 4.85
N VAL A 74 -9.90 8.56 4.28
CA VAL A 74 -9.54 7.74 3.11
C VAL A 74 -9.02 8.57 1.94
N THR A 75 -9.58 9.77 1.74
CA THR A 75 -9.14 10.66 0.67
C THR A 75 -7.72 11.18 0.90
N LEU A 76 -7.38 11.50 2.15
CA LEU A 76 -6.03 11.93 2.52
C LEU A 76 -5.02 10.78 2.39
N VAL A 77 -5.36 9.59 2.88
CA VAL A 77 -4.50 8.40 2.76
C VAL A 77 -4.19 8.10 1.30
N ARG A 78 -5.23 8.01 0.44
CA ARG A 78 -5.05 7.79 -1.00
C ARG A 78 -4.16 8.84 -1.64
N TRP A 79 -4.40 10.11 -1.34
CA TRP A 79 -3.61 11.20 -1.93
C TRP A 79 -2.14 11.15 -1.50
N LEU A 80 -1.84 10.76 -0.25
CA LEU A 80 -0.47 10.56 0.21
C LEU A 80 0.23 9.40 -0.49
N ILE A 81 -0.49 8.31 -0.78
CA ILE A 81 0.04 7.17 -1.54
C ILE A 81 0.39 7.60 -2.97
N GLU A 82 -0.46 8.40 -3.61
CA GLU A 82 -0.26 8.87 -4.99
C GLU A 82 0.87 9.90 -5.14
N ASN A 83 1.17 10.67 -4.09
CA ASN A 83 2.12 11.79 -4.13
C ASN A 83 3.38 11.56 -3.27
N GLY A 84 3.48 10.40 -2.61
CA GLY A 84 4.57 10.02 -1.73
C GLY A 84 5.53 9.00 -2.33
N PRO A 85 6.45 8.45 -1.51
CA PRO A 85 7.29 7.33 -1.93
C PRO A 85 6.46 6.07 -2.18
N ALA A 86 7.01 5.13 -2.96
CA ALA A 86 6.38 3.84 -3.20
C ALA A 86 6.14 3.09 -1.88
N LEU A 87 4.99 2.41 -1.78
CA LEU A 87 4.63 1.65 -0.59
C LEU A 87 5.57 0.46 -0.38
N ASP A 88 6.09 0.34 0.84
CA ASP A 88 6.78 -0.87 1.29
C ASP A 88 5.81 -1.91 1.86
N VAL A 89 6.30 -3.13 2.04
CA VAL A 89 5.52 -4.27 2.55
C VAL A 89 4.91 -3.95 3.92
N SER A 90 5.69 -3.35 4.83
CA SER A 90 5.27 -3.04 6.20
C SER A 90 4.07 -2.09 6.22
N THR A 91 4.14 -1.01 5.45
CA THR A 91 3.07 0.00 5.37
C THR A 91 1.86 -0.57 4.66
N ALA A 92 2.06 -1.33 3.57
CA ALA A 92 1.00 -1.99 2.84
C ALA A 92 0.23 -3.01 3.71
N ALA A 93 0.94 -3.79 4.54
CA ALA A 93 0.34 -4.73 5.48
C ALA A 93 -0.50 -4.01 6.55
N ILE A 94 -0.11 -2.82 7.01
CA ILE A 94 -0.93 -2.00 7.92
C ILE A 94 -2.22 -1.57 7.23
N LEU A 95 -2.13 -1.07 5.99
CA LEU A 95 -3.30 -0.65 5.20
C LEU A 95 -4.27 -1.80 4.96
N ALA A 96 -3.77 -2.98 4.63
CA ALA A 96 -4.57 -4.18 4.36
C ALA A 96 -5.42 -4.68 5.54
N ARG A 97 -5.21 -4.15 6.76
CA ARG A 97 -6.03 -4.47 7.94
C ARG A 97 -7.42 -3.83 7.89
N ASN A 98 -7.62 -2.82 7.06
CA ASN A 98 -8.90 -2.17 6.85
C ASN A 98 -9.29 -2.27 5.36
N GLU A 99 -10.50 -2.77 5.11
CA GLU A 99 -11.02 -2.98 3.76
C GLU A 99 -11.07 -1.68 2.94
N GLU A 100 -11.25 -0.53 3.59
CA GLU A 100 -11.27 0.78 2.94
C GLU A 100 -9.95 1.15 2.27
N TYR A 101 -8.84 0.57 2.72
CA TYR A 101 -7.52 0.80 2.14
C TYR A 101 -7.05 -0.38 1.28
N MET A 102 -7.87 -1.39 1.05
CA MET A 102 -7.46 -2.56 0.27
C MET A 102 -7.07 -2.18 -1.17
N GLU A 103 -7.73 -1.15 -1.73
CA GLU A 103 -7.37 -0.61 -3.04
C GLU A 103 -5.92 -0.12 -3.10
N ALA A 104 -5.32 0.28 -1.96
CA ALA A 104 -3.93 0.72 -1.87
C ALA A 104 -2.94 -0.31 -2.44
N MET A 105 -3.31 -1.59 -2.43
CA MET A 105 -2.49 -2.68 -2.96
C MET A 105 -2.24 -2.57 -4.47
N TRP A 106 -3.06 -1.80 -5.20
CA TRP A 106 -2.79 -1.47 -6.61
C TRP A 106 -1.50 -0.65 -6.80
N TRP A 107 -1.19 0.24 -5.85
CA TRP A 107 -0.03 1.13 -5.92
C TRP A 107 1.25 0.50 -5.35
N VAL A 108 1.15 -0.64 -4.67
CA VAL A 108 2.32 -1.37 -4.16
C VAL A 108 3.09 -1.96 -5.34
N PRO A 109 4.42 -1.81 -5.44
CA PRO A 109 5.17 -2.39 -6.56
C PRO A 109 5.15 -3.93 -6.52
N GLU A 110 5.37 -4.55 -7.68
CA GLU A 110 5.18 -6.01 -7.83
C GLU A 110 6.00 -6.86 -6.85
N PRO A 111 7.31 -6.59 -6.60
CA PRO A 111 8.08 -7.36 -5.64
C PRO A 111 7.49 -7.33 -4.22
N GLU A 112 7.02 -6.16 -3.78
CA GLU A 112 6.36 -5.99 -2.49
C GLU A 112 5.00 -6.69 -2.46
N ARG A 113 4.23 -6.69 -3.57
CA ARG A 113 3.00 -7.48 -3.68
C ARG A 113 3.24 -8.97 -3.58
N VAL A 114 4.32 -9.49 -4.17
CA VAL A 114 4.70 -10.91 -4.03
C VAL A 114 4.95 -11.23 -2.57
N GLN A 115 5.72 -10.39 -1.86
CA GLN A 115 5.96 -10.57 -0.44
C GLN A 115 4.64 -10.56 0.36
N LEU A 116 3.73 -9.64 0.09
CA LEU A 116 2.41 -9.60 0.74
C LEU A 116 1.57 -10.86 0.47
N VAL A 117 1.64 -11.45 -0.71
CA VAL A 117 0.98 -12.74 -1.00
C VAL A 117 1.53 -13.84 -0.09
N LEU A 118 2.86 -13.92 0.05
CA LEU A 118 3.52 -14.91 0.92
C LEU A 118 3.15 -14.72 2.40
N GLU A 119 3.08 -13.48 2.86
CA GLU A 119 2.65 -13.14 4.23
C GLU A 119 1.18 -13.47 4.45
N ALA A 120 0.31 -13.13 3.50
CA ALA A 120 -1.12 -13.44 3.57
C ALA A 120 -1.38 -14.95 3.62
N MET A 121 -0.62 -15.75 2.88
CA MET A 121 -0.70 -17.21 2.95
C MET A 121 -0.28 -17.76 4.32
N ARG A 122 0.82 -17.25 4.88
CA ARG A 122 1.34 -17.68 6.19
C ARG A 122 0.40 -17.31 7.33
N ASP A 123 -0.23 -16.14 7.24
CA ASP A 123 -1.11 -15.62 8.28
C ASP A 123 -2.60 -16.01 8.05
N GLU A 124 -2.87 -16.85 7.04
CA GLU A 124 -4.22 -17.28 6.60
C GLU A 124 -5.17 -16.11 6.32
N ASN A 125 -4.63 -14.98 5.83
CA ASN A 125 -5.39 -13.80 5.44
C ASN A 125 -5.98 -13.96 4.03
N HIS A 126 -7.07 -14.72 3.95
CA HIS A 126 -7.81 -15.00 2.73
C HIS A 126 -8.27 -13.73 2.00
N ASN A 127 -8.65 -12.68 2.72
CA ASN A 127 -9.14 -11.43 2.11
C ASN A 127 -8.04 -10.71 1.33
N LEU A 128 -6.87 -10.52 1.96
CA LEU A 128 -5.72 -9.90 1.28
C LEU A 128 -5.20 -10.78 0.14
N LEU A 129 -5.12 -12.09 0.38
CA LEU A 129 -4.66 -13.05 -0.63
C LEU A 129 -5.55 -13.06 -1.86
N TRP A 130 -6.87 -13.14 -1.68
CA TRP A 130 -7.85 -13.06 -2.76
C TRP A 130 -7.69 -11.74 -3.52
N TRP A 131 -7.62 -10.62 -2.79
CA TRP A 131 -7.55 -9.31 -3.41
C TRP A 131 -6.30 -9.16 -4.26
N LEU A 132 -5.13 -9.54 -3.73
CA LEU A 132 -3.86 -9.45 -4.47
C LEU A 132 -3.89 -10.28 -5.75
N LEU A 133 -4.35 -11.54 -5.67
CA LEU A 133 -4.36 -12.45 -6.82
C LEU A 133 -5.41 -12.06 -7.87
N MET A 134 -6.55 -11.52 -7.45
CA MET A 134 -7.70 -11.26 -8.33
C MET A 134 -7.83 -9.82 -8.82
N ARG A 135 -7.22 -8.86 -8.11
CA ARG A 135 -7.32 -7.43 -8.41
C ARG A 135 -6.01 -6.80 -8.82
N THR A 136 -4.88 -7.50 -8.73
CA THR A 136 -3.58 -7.01 -9.22
C THR A 136 -3.03 -7.87 -10.35
N ARG A 137 -1.91 -7.44 -10.93
CA ARG A 137 -1.20 -8.16 -11.99
C ARG A 137 0.21 -8.52 -11.53
N PHE A 138 0.64 -9.73 -11.84
CA PHE A 138 2.02 -10.18 -11.70
C PHE A 138 2.57 -10.44 -13.10
N GLN A 139 3.48 -9.59 -13.57
CA GLN A 139 4.04 -9.66 -14.92
C GLN A 139 5.37 -10.41 -14.96
N GLU A 140 6.12 -10.37 -13.86
CA GLU A 140 7.44 -10.97 -13.79
C GLU A 140 7.33 -12.48 -13.58
N LYS A 141 8.06 -13.24 -14.40
CA LYS A 141 8.09 -14.70 -14.29
C LYS A 141 8.59 -15.16 -12.91
N ILE A 142 9.49 -14.38 -12.29
CA ILE A 142 10.00 -14.69 -10.95
C ILE A 142 8.89 -14.59 -9.89
N SER A 143 7.94 -13.66 -10.05
CA SER A 143 6.77 -13.53 -9.18
C SER A 143 5.89 -14.77 -9.25
N HIS A 144 5.62 -15.27 -10.47
CA HIS A 144 4.84 -16.49 -10.66
C HIS A 144 5.49 -17.70 -9.99
N ILE A 145 6.80 -17.89 -10.19
CA ILE A 145 7.56 -19.01 -9.60
C ILE A 145 7.54 -18.93 -8.07
N ALA A 146 7.75 -17.73 -7.50
CA ALA A 146 7.78 -17.54 -6.06
C ALA A 146 6.41 -17.86 -5.43
N ILE A 147 5.33 -17.35 -6.01
CA ILE A 147 3.98 -17.57 -5.50
C ILE A 147 3.56 -19.04 -5.69
N SER A 148 3.81 -19.64 -6.86
CA SER A 148 3.44 -21.04 -7.11
C SER A 148 4.21 -22.00 -6.20
N GLY A 149 5.51 -21.76 -5.99
CA GLY A 149 6.32 -22.55 -5.07
C GLY A 149 5.80 -22.46 -3.62
N ALA A 150 5.39 -21.27 -3.18
CA ALA A 150 4.78 -21.10 -1.87
C ALA A 150 3.44 -21.85 -1.74
N ILE A 151 2.63 -21.89 -2.81
CA ILE A 151 1.36 -22.63 -2.84
C ILE A 151 1.61 -24.14 -2.72
N ASP A 152 2.63 -24.66 -3.42
CA ASP A 152 3.02 -26.06 -3.33
C ASP A 152 3.44 -26.45 -1.89
N GLU A 153 4.09 -25.53 -1.18
CA GLU A 153 4.51 -25.68 0.22
C GLU A 153 3.39 -25.41 1.24
N ALA A 154 2.28 -24.78 0.84
CA ALA A 154 1.19 -24.40 1.73
C ALA A 154 0.47 -25.61 2.35
N ASN A 155 -0.23 -25.39 3.46
CA ASN A 155 -1.05 -26.43 4.08
C ASN A 155 -2.25 -26.83 3.18
N ALA A 156 -2.84 -28.00 3.44
CA ALA A 156 -3.94 -28.52 2.62
C ALA A 156 -5.15 -27.56 2.59
N SER A 157 -5.50 -26.99 3.75
CA SER A 157 -6.62 -26.05 3.90
C SER A 157 -6.46 -24.81 3.00
N MET A 158 -5.26 -24.22 2.94
CA MET A 158 -4.95 -23.06 2.10
C MET A 158 -5.03 -23.42 0.61
N ARG A 159 -4.51 -24.59 0.22
CA ARG A 159 -4.61 -25.04 -1.19
C ARG A 159 -6.05 -25.29 -1.62
N GLU A 160 -6.85 -25.93 -0.75
CA GLU A 160 -8.28 -26.12 -0.99
C GLU A 160 -8.99 -24.78 -1.14
N TRP A 161 -8.75 -23.85 -0.21
CA TRP A 161 -9.32 -22.51 -0.28
C TRP A 161 -8.93 -21.78 -1.58
N LEU A 162 -7.67 -21.83 -2.01
CA LEU A 162 -7.21 -21.22 -3.26
C LEU A 162 -7.90 -21.82 -4.49
N LEU A 163 -8.08 -23.15 -4.53
CA LEU A 163 -8.77 -23.85 -5.62
C LEU A 163 -10.26 -23.50 -5.71
N GLU A 164 -10.89 -23.21 -4.56
CA GLU A 164 -12.31 -22.86 -4.48
C GLU A 164 -12.59 -21.38 -4.78
N ASN A 165 -11.65 -20.48 -4.47
CA ASN A 165 -11.90 -19.03 -4.45
C ASN A 165 -11.18 -18.24 -5.55
N ILE A 166 -10.24 -18.83 -6.29
CA ILE A 166 -9.61 -18.20 -7.45
C ILE A 166 -10.32 -18.67 -8.72
N ASP A 167 -11.02 -17.73 -9.38
CA ASP A 167 -11.84 -18.00 -10.57
C ASP A 167 -11.27 -17.37 -11.86
N ASN A 168 -10.01 -16.94 -11.85
CA ASN A 168 -9.35 -16.37 -13.02
C ASN A 168 -8.43 -17.39 -13.71
N ASP A 169 -8.75 -17.76 -14.95
CA ASP A 169 -8.00 -18.75 -15.75
C ASP A 169 -6.51 -18.45 -15.91
N GLU A 170 -6.14 -17.17 -16.04
CA GLU A 170 -4.74 -16.77 -16.16
C GLU A 170 -4.00 -16.98 -14.85
N VAL A 171 -4.59 -16.51 -13.73
CA VAL A 171 -4.07 -16.68 -12.38
C VAL A 171 -3.92 -18.17 -12.03
N CYS A 172 -4.98 -18.95 -12.24
CA CYS A 172 -4.97 -20.40 -12.00
C CYS A 172 -3.86 -21.12 -12.77
N ARG A 173 -3.58 -20.72 -14.01
CA ARG A 173 -2.58 -21.39 -14.86
C ARG A 173 -1.17 -21.32 -14.30
N TRP A 174 -0.79 -20.19 -13.72
CA TRP A 174 0.56 -20.01 -13.16
C TRP A 174 0.61 -20.26 -11.66
N CYS A 175 -0.49 -20.11 -10.91
CA CYS A 175 -0.57 -20.52 -9.50
C CYS A 175 -0.49 -22.05 -9.34
N PHE A 176 -1.12 -22.80 -10.26
CA PHE A 176 -1.18 -24.26 -10.25
C PHE A 176 -0.61 -24.82 -11.55
N PRO A 177 0.70 -24.65 -11.81
CA PRO A 177 1.31 -25.24 -12.97
C PRO A 177 1.10 -26.74 -12.89
N ARG A 178 0.54 -27.34 -13.96
CA ARG A 178 0.51 -28.79 -14.08
C ARG A 178 1.97 -29.23 -14.15
N ASN A 179 2.52 -29.67 -13.02
CA ASN A 179 3.77 -30.41 -13.00
C ASN A 179 3.63 -31.48 -14.08
N GLY A 180 4.56 -31.49 -15.03
CA GLY A 180 4.59 -32.52 -16.05
C GLY A 180 4.69 -33.86 -15.34
N LEU A 181 3.54 -34.50 -15.13
CA LEU A 181 3.45 -35.95 -15.14
C LEU A 181 4.06 -36.31 -16.48
N THR A 182 5.31 -36.74 -16.43
CA THR A 182 5.91 -37.58 -17.44
C THR A 182 4.93 -38.72 -17.68
N SER A 183 4.12 -38.57 -18.72
CA SER A 183 3.28 -39.63 -19.23
C SER A 183 4.19 -40.83 -19.54
N SER A 184 3.90 -41.94 -18.87
CA SER A 184 4.12 -43.33 -19.31
C SER A 184 5.56 -43.68 -19.73
N ASN A 185 6.37 -44.26 -18.84
CA ASN A 185 6.37 -45.71 -18.57
C ASN A 185 5.13 -46.48 -19.07
N GLU A 186 5.05 -46.73 -20.38
CA GLU A 186 4.51 -47.97 -20.95
C GLU A 186 5.30 -48.31 -22.22
N GLY A 187 6.11 -49.37 -22.12
CA GLY A 187 6.94 -49.85 -23.22
C GLY A 187 7.91 -50.93 -22.79
N SER A 188 7.50 -51.82 -21.88
CA SER A 188 8.21 -53.06 -21.58
C SER A 188 7.56 -54.20 -22.37
N ALA A 189 8.40 -54.91 -23.13
CA ALA A 189 8.24 -56.30 -23.56
C ALA A 189 7.10 -56.63 -24.54
N SER A 190 7.46 -56.79 -25.81
CA SER A 190 7.42 -58.10 -26.51
C SER A 190 8.32 -58.04 -27.74
#